data_AF-A0A8J6XA73-F1
#
_entry.id   AF-A0A8J6XA73-F1
#
_cell.length_a   1.000
_cell.length_b   1.000
_cell.length_c   1.000
_cell.angle_alpha   90.00
_cell.angle_beta   90.00
_cell.angle_gamma   90.00
#
_symmetry.space_group_name_H-M   'P 1'
#
loop_
_entity.id
_entity.type
_entity.pdbx_description
1 polymer ?
#
loop_
_entity_poly.entity_id
_entity_poly.type
_entity_poly.pdbx_seq_one_letter_code
_entity_poly.pdbx_strand_id
1 'polypeptide(L)'
;MADKDKFLATFRINQDEWKDFMAQAKTEGSSASAVLVDFIQWYRTGNRIAADTKSSTNLNNLTVLIDERIKAKLNQLVERGSQPHPANLDNILDERDRHLESRILSILETMLETKLDDKLEELQNNIRNIESTEDNRIEKLELSHPAAPLIASGDGGTVRIVQVEVEAMQMEKEQLRDRIEELQRENVSIVQRNFELQRENESLLQQNQVLQEELNNLSQAPAISLPDLQLVRDRVLKSLTSGKSKVATTSPQYKTAARALDRFIEELQKYTPTSTPASSTPDGTAAPLVDEATKKLSDFHYTKVEYYAELRQITERCGYRLFIDTTTLGRGRELFIVNPPSNSNERIISTQDVGEVVDWLRKQDREEYNDGQ
;
A
#
# COMPACT_ATOMS: atom_id res chain seq x y z
N MET A 1 -60.78 -49.30 11.50
CA MET A 1 -60.74 -47.87 11.90
C MET A 1 -59.99 -47.13 10.82
N ALA A 2 -60.65 -46.26 10.06
CA ALA A 2 -60.01 -45.49 8.99
C ALA A 2 -59.17 -44.37 9.64
N ASP A 3 -57.88 -44.37 9.30
CA ASP A 3 -56.86 -43.44 9.76
C ASP A 3 -57.18 -42.03 9.23
N LYS A 4 -57.88 -41.21 10.02
CA LYS A 4 -58.48 -39.93 9.59
C LYS A 4 -57.47 -38.80 9.35
N ASP A 5 -56.17 -39.04 9.55
CA ASP A 5 -55.15 -38.00 9.55
C ASP A 5 -54.16 -38.07 8.36
N LYS A 6 -54.47 -38.87 7.32
CA LYS A 6 -53.62 -38.94 6.11
C LYS A 6 -54.01 -37.84 5.13
N PHE A 7 -53.20 -36.78 5.07
CA PHE A 7 -53.29 -35.76 4.03
C PHE A 7 -52.43 -36.15 2.82
N LEU A 8 -53.02 -36.18 1.62
CA LEU A 8 -52.27 -36.45 0.39
C LEU A 8 -51.62 -35.15 -0.10
N ALA A 9 -50.29 -35.06 0.01
CA ALA A 9 -49.54 -33.95 -0.56
C ALA A 9 -49.19 -34.23 -2.02
N THR A 10 -49.37 -33.25 -2.90
CA THR A 10 -48.91 -33.30 -4.30
C THR A 10 -47.69 -32.42 -4.47
N PHE A 11 -46.58 -33.01 -4.94
CA PHE A 11 -45.35 -32.29 -5.25
C PHE A 11 -45.25 -32.11 -6.77
N ARG A 12 -44.88 -30.91 -7.23
CA ARG A 12 -44.54 -30.67 -8.63
C ARG A 12 -43.04 -30.84 -8.81
N ILE A 13 -42.64 -31.99 -9.33
CA ILE A 13 -41.24 -32.33 -9.65
C ILE A 13 -41.20 -32.70 -11.14
N ASN A 14 -40.08 -32.41 -11.80
CA ASN A 14 -39.87 -32.81 -13.18
C ASN A 14 -39.97 -34.35 -13.29
N GLN A 15 -40.65 -34.85 -14.31
CA GLN A 15 -40.90 -36.28 -14.46
C GLN A 15 -39.60 -37.10 -14.61
N ASP A 16 -38.58 -36.52 -15.24
CA ASP A 16 -37.31 -37.22 -15.46
C ASP A 16 -36.47 -37.24 -14.18
N GLU A 17 -36.39 -36.12 -13.46
CA GLU A 17 -35.76 -36.06 -12.12
C GLU A 17 -36.44 -37.03 -11.14
N TRP A 18 -37.77 -37.16 -11.21
CA TRP A 18 -38.51 -38.11 -10.39
C TRP A 18 -38.18 -39.57 -10.74
N LYS A 19 -38.01 -39.89 -12.02
CA LYS A 19 -37.58 -41.24 -12.46
C LYS A 19 -36.18 -41.55 -11.97
N ASP A 20 -35.26 -40.60 -12.06
CA ASP A 20 -33.88 -40.76 -11.61
C ASP A 20 -33.83 -40.98 -10.10
N PHE A 21 -34.57 -40.18 -9.33
CA PHE A 21 -34.72 -40.36 -7.90
C PHE A 21 -35.29 -41.74 -7.52
N MET A 22 -36.33 -42.21 -8.23
CA MET A 22 -36.88 -43.55 -8.01
C MET A 22 -35.89 -44.67 -8.33
N ALA A 23 -35.11 -44.53 -9.41
CA ALA A 23 -34.09 -45.50 -9.77
C ALA A 23 -33.00 -45.58 -8.68
N GLN A 24 -32.56 -44.42 -8.19
CA GLN A 24 -31.53 -44.33 -7.16
C GLN A 24 -31.99 -44.90 -5.81
N ALA A 25 -33.20 -44.55 -5.36
CA ALA A 25 -33.78 -45.14 -4.15
C ALA A 25 -33.86 -46.68 -4.25
N LYS A 26 -34.23 -47.19 -5.44
CA LYS A 26 -34.31 -48.63 -5.69
C LYS A 26 -32.93 -49.30 -5.67
N THR A 27 -31.89 -48.65 -6.20
CA THR A 27 -30.51 -49.18 -6.08
C THR A 27 -30.02 -49.25 -4.65
N GLU A 28 -30.52 -48.37 -3.77
CA GLU A 28 -30.26 -48.36 -2.33
C GLU A 28 -31.19 -49.32 -1.54
N GLY A 29 -32.00 -50.13 -2.24
CA GLY A 29 -32.91 -51.10 -1.61
C GLY A 29 -34.14 -50.49 -0.94
N SER A 30 -34.43 -49.21 -1.18
CA SER A 30 -35.54 -48.47 -0.60
C SER A 30 -36.56 -48.03 -1.66
N SER A 31 -37.78 -47.70 -1.24
CA SER A 31 -38.75 -47.06 -2.13
C SER A 31 -38.59 -45.54 -2.06
N ALA A 32 -38.82 -44.84 -3.17
CA ALA A 32 -38.76 -43.37 -3.21
C ALA A 32 -39.66 -42.72 -2.14
N SER A 33 -40.83 -43.31 -1.86
CA SER A 33 -41.72 -42.85 -0.80
C SER A 33 -41.13 -43.01 0.60
N ALA A 34 -40.42 -44.11 0.88
CA ALA A 34 -39.74 -44.30 2.17
C ALA A 34 -38.63 -43.25 2.36
N VAL A 35 -37.81 -43.05 1.33
CA VAL A 35 -36.72 -42.05 1.35
C VAL A 35 -37.26 -40.63 1.57
N LEU A 36 -38.38 -40.28 0.93
CA LEU A 36 -39.03 -38.97 1.16
C LEU A 36 -39.57 -38.82 2.58
N VAL A 37 -40.17 -39.87 3.15
CA VAL A 37 -40.66 -39.84 4.53
C VAL A 37 -39.50 -39.65 5.50
N ASP A 38 -38.41 -40.37 5.30
CA ASP A 38 -37.20 -40.26 6.12
C ASP A 38 -36.58 -38.86 6.00
N PHE A 39 -36.53 -38.30 4.79
CA PHE A 39 -36.08 -36.92 4.56
C PHE A 39 -36.96 -35.90 5.30
N ILE A 40 -38.28 -36.04 5.24
CA ILE A 40 -39.20 -35.13 5.94
C ILE A 40 -39.03 -35.24 7.45
N GLN A 41 -38.88 -36.46 7.99
CA GLN A 41 -38.61 -36.67 9.41
C GLN A 41 -37.27 -36.04 9.81
N TRP A 42 -36.21 -36.29 9.05
CA TRP A 42 -34.90 -35.69 9.25
C TRP A 42 -34.96 -34.17 9.25
N TYR A 43 -35.68 -33.58 8.29
CA TYR A 43 -35.87 -32.13 8.20
C TYR A 43 -36.63 -31.57 9.42
N ARG A 44 -37.67 -32.27 9.89
CA ARG A 44 -38.45 -31.87 11.07
C ARG A 44 -37.66 -31.94 12.38
N THR A 45 -36.64 -32.78 12.48
CA THR A 45 -35.79 -32.87 13.68
C THR A 45 -34.82 -31.70 13.87
N GLY A 46 -34.87 -30.68 13.01
CA GLY A 46 -34.07 -29.46 13.15
C GLY A 46 -32.71 -29.50 12.44
N ASN A 47 -32.43 -30.58 11.70
CA ASN A 47 -31.17 -30.75 10.96
C ASN A 47 -31.00 -29.78 9.77
N ARG A 48 -31.98 -28.93 9.48
CA ARG A 48 -31.89 -27.89 8.43
C ARG A 48 -30.73 -26.91 8.64
N ILE A 49 -30.36 -26.62 9.88
CA ILE A 49 -29.28 -25.66 10.21
C ILE A 49 -27.89 -26.33 10.01
N ALA A 50 -27.82 -27.65 10.15
CA ALA A 50 -26.61 -28.42 9.89
C ALA A 50 -26.46 -28.81 8.41
N ALA A 51 -27.55 -28.83 7.63
CA ALA A 51 -27.57 -29.18 6.21
C ALA A 51 -26.74 -28.22 5.35
N ASP A 52 -26.73 -26.93 5.68
CA ASP A 52 -25.94 -25.91 4.96
C ASP A 52 -24.44 -25.99 5.22
N THR A 53 -23.98 -26.88 6.10
CA THR A 53 -22.55 -27.05 6.38
C THR A 53 -22.04 -28.47 6.21
N LYS A 54 -22.90 -29.46 5.93
CA LYS A 54 -22.50 -30.87 5.92
C LYS A 54 -23.28 -31.72 4.90
N SER A 55 -23.00 -31.52 3.62
CA SER A 55 -23.24 -32.56 2.61
C SER A 55 -21.91 -33.17 2.18
N SER A 56 -21.61 -34.36 2.70
CA SER A 56 -21.08 -35.52 1.97
C SER A 56 -20.37 -36.48 2.92
N THR A 57 -21.12 -37.46 3.42
CA THR A 57 -20.62 -38.65 4.12
C THR A 57 -20.02 -39.67 3.14
N ASN A 58 -19.15 -39.20 2.25
CA ASN A 58 -18.19 -40.07 1.53
C ASN A 58 -16.76 -39.54 1.70
N LEU A 59 -16.47 -39.02 2.90
CA LEU A 59 -15.21 -38.33 3.25
C LEU A 59 -13.96 -39.21 3.19
N ASN A 60 -14.10 -40.53 3.36
CA ASN A 60 -12.94 -41.44 3.29
C ASN A 60 -12.38 -41.57 1.86
N ASN A 61 -13.22 -41.35 0.84
CA ASN A 61 -12.79 -41.21 -0.55
C ASN A 61 -12.75 -39.76 -1.01
N LEU A 62 -13.30 -38.82 -0.24
CA LEU A 62 -13.26 -37.40 -0.60
C LEU A 62 -11.83 -36.87 -0.51
N THR A 63 -11.02 -37.29 0.46
CA THR A 63 -9.62 -36.89 0.51
C THR A 63 -8.88 -37.40 -0.72
N VAL A 64 -9.10 -38.65 -1.13
CA VAL A 64 -8.48 -39.23 -2.34
C VAL A 64 -9.00 -38.54 -3.61
N LEU A 65 -10.31 -38.28 -3.71
CA LEU A 65 -10.90 -37.59 -4.86
C LEU A 65 -10.53 -36.10 -4.89
N ILE A 66 -10.35 -35.45 -3.75
CA ILE A 66 -9.85 -34.08 -3.64
C ILE A 66 -8.39 -34.07 -4.03
N ASP A 67 -7.57 -35.00 -3.55
CA ASP A 67 -6.15 -35.09 -3.89
C ASP A 67 -5.96 -35.43 -5.37
N GLU A 68 -6.73 -36.37 -5.93
CA GLU A 68 -6.69 -36.66 -7.36
C GLU A 68 -7.20 -35.50 -8.21
N ARG A 69 -8.24 -34.79 -7.77
CA ARG A 69 -8.76 -33.62 -8.47
C ARG A 69 -7.82 -32.42 -8.37
N ILE A 70 -7.19 -32.20 -7.21
CA ILE A 70 -6.15 -31.19 -7.00
C ILE A 70 -4.97 -31.55 -7.89
N LYS A 71 -4.49 -32.79 -7.85
CA LYS A 71 -3.36 -33.28 -8.67
C LYS A 71 -3.66 -33.20 -10.16
N ALA A 72 -4.85 -33.57 -10.62
CA ALA A 72 -5.27 -33.43 -12.00
C ALA A 72 -5.33 -31.95 -12.42
N LYS A 73 -5.82 -31.07 -11.55
CA LYS A 73 -5.89 -29.63 -11.81
C LYS A 73 -4.49 -28.98 -11.76
N LEU A 74 -3.61 -29.45 -10.89
CA LEU A 74 -2.21 -29.04 -10.80
C LEU A 74 -1.47 -29.48 -12.05
N ASN A 75 -1.62 -30.73 -12.49
CA ASN A 75 -1.04 -31.24 -13.73
C ASN A 75 -1.57 -30.47 -14.94
N GLN A 76 -2.87 -30.13 -14.98
CA GLN A 76 -3.43 -29.30 -16.04
C GLN A 76 -2.87 -27.86 -16.02
N LEU A 77 -2.57 -27.31 -14.84
CA LEU A 77 -1.91 -26.00 -14.70
C LEU A 77 -0.41 -26.05 -15.04
N VAL A 78 0.27 -27.15 -14.74
CA VAL A 78 1.68 -27.38 -15.10
C VAL A 78 1.84 -27.65 -16.60
N GLU A 79 0.93 -28.40 -17.20
CA GLU A 79 0.84 -28.62 -18.65
C GLU A 79 0.47 -27.32 -19.39
N ARG A 80 -0.41 -26.49 -18.81
CA ARG A 80 -0.67 -25.13 -19.32
C ARG A 80 0.49 -24.16 -19.08
N GLY A 81 1.22 -24.30 -17.97
CA GLY A 81 2.42 -23.53 -17.66
C GLY A 81 3.63 -23.89 -18.52
N SER A 82 3.56 -25.03 -19.22
CA SER A 82 4.53 -25.44 -20.24
C SER A 82 4.25 -24.81 -21.61
N GLN A 83 3.09 -24.14 -21.80
CA GLN A 83 2.96 -23.16 -22.86
C GLN A 83 3.68 -21.88 -22.43
N PRO A 84 4.44 -21.22 -23.33
CA PRO A 84 5.04 -19.93 -23.02
C PRO A 84 3.96 -19.04 -22.43
N HIS A 85 4.17 -18.57 -21.20
CA HIS A 85 3.23 -17.69 -20.52
C HIS A 85 2.81 -16.62 -21.52
N PRO A 86 1.49 -16.41 -21.74
CA PRO A 86 1.09 -15.30 -22.57
C PRO A 86 1.72 -14.08 -21.92
N ALA A 87 2.52 -13.32 -22.67
CA ALA A 87 3.26 -12.13 -22.22
C ALA A 87 2.36 -11.01 -21.67
N ASN A 88 1.09 -11.33 -21.38
CA ASN A 88 0.04 -10.48 -20.90
C ASN A 88 -0.38 -10.78 -19.45
N LEU A 89 0.11 -11.87 -18.82
CA LEU A 89 -0.26 -12.15 -17.43
C LEU A 89 0.35 -11.13 -16.47
N ASP A 90 1.61 -10.76 -16.69
CA ASP A 90 2.29 -9.70 -15.93
C ASP A 90 1.57 -8.36 -16.11
N ASN A 91 1.21 -8.01 -17.36
CA ASN A 91 0.41 -6.80 -17.63
C ASN A 91 -0.96 -6.81 -16.92
N ILE A 92 -1.63 -7.97 -16.82
CA ILE A 92 -2.93 -8.08 -16.12
C ILE A 92 -2.74 -7.94 -14.61
N LEU A 93 -1.66 -8.47 -14.04
CA LEU A 93 -1.35 -8.32 -12.62
C LEU A 93 -0.98 -6.88 -12.30
N ASP A 94 -0.12 -6.25 -13.11
CA ASP A 94 0.27 -4.84 -12.96
C ASP A 94 -0.93 -3.90 -13.07
N GLU A 95 -1.85 -4.15 -14.00
CA GLU A 95 -3.07 -3.35 -14.16
C GLU A 95 -4.01 -3.51 -12.95
N ARG A 96 -4.12 -4.74 -12.43
CA ARG A 96 -4.92 -5.00 -11.24
C ARG A 96 -4.33 -4.34 -10.01
N ASP A 97 -3.01 -4.36 -9.86
CA ASP A 97 -2.31 -3.76 -8.73
C ASP A 97 -2.41 -2.23 -8.81
N ARG A 98 -2.24 -1.62 -9.99
CA ARG A 98 -2.52 -0.18 -10.21
C ARG A 98 -3.96 0.20 -9.85
N HIS A 99 -4.94 -0.63 -10.22
CA HIS A 99 -6.34 -0.38 -9.88
C HIS A 99 -6.62 -0.51 -8.38
N LEU A 100 -5.97 -1.45 -7.68
CA LEU A 100 -6.08 -1.59 -6.23
C LEU A 100 -5.43 -0.41 -5.50
N GLU A 101 -4.24 0.01 -5.92
CA GLU A 101 -3.56 1.19 -5.40
C GLU A 101 -4.42 2.45 -5.56
N SER A 102 -4.99 2.68 -6.75
CA SER A 102 -5.88 3.81 -7.02
C SER A 102 -7.12 3.81 -6.11
N ARG A 103 -7.74 2.65 -5.88
CA ARG A 103 -8.89 2.51 -4.96
C ARG A 103 -8.51 2.77 -3.51
N ILE A 104 -7.35 2.29 -3.08
CA ILE A 104 -6.86 2.53 -1.71
C ILE A 104 -6.60 4.02 -1.51
N LEU A 105 -5.93 4.68 -2.46
CA LEU A 105 -5.68 6.12 -2.40
C LEU A 105 -6.97 6.92 -2.33
N SER A 106 -7.95 6.61 -3.18
CA SER A 106 -9.26 7.28 -3.16
C SER A 106 -10.02 7.10 -1.83
N ILE A 107 -9.97 5.90 -1.23
CA ILE A 107 -10.57 5.66 0.09
C ILE A 107 -9.84 6.47 1.18
N LEU A 108 -8.51 6.50 1.15
CA LEU A 108 -7.73 7.26 2.12
C LEU A 108 -7.98 8.76 2.00
N GLU A 109 -8.07 9.28 0.77
CA GLU A 109 -8.35 10.68 0.49
C GLU A 109 -9.72 11.10 1.02
N THR A 110 -10.78 10.33 0.70
CA THR A 110 -12.14 10.57 1.22
C THR A 110 -12.23 10.45 2.75
N MET A 111 -11.51 9.50 3.36
CA MET A 111 -11.43 9.40 4.82
C MET A 111 -10.68 10.56 5.47
N LEU A 112 -9.68 11.12 4.79
CA LEU A 112 -8.92 12.26 5.29
C LEU A 112 -9.75 13.55 5.20
N GLU A 113 -10.44 13.76 4.08
CA GLU A 113 -11.31 14.91 3.82
C GLU A 113 -12.46 14.95 4.84
N THR A 114 -13.16 13.83 5.04
CA THR A 114 -14.23 13.73 6.05
C THR A 114 -13.74 14.01 7.47
N LYS A 115 -12.58 13.48 7.87
CA LYS A 115 -11.99 13.79 9.19
C LYS A 115 -11.59 15.26 9.34
N LEU A 116 -11.16 15.89 8.25
CA LEU A 116 -10.80 17.30 8.25
C LEU A 116 -12.06 18.16 8.45
N ASP A 117 -13.14 17.84 7.73
CA ASP A 117 -14.44 18.51 7.85
C ASP A 117 -15.03 18.35 9.26
N ASP A 118 -15.02 17.14 9.83
CA ASP A 118 -15.47 16.90 11.20
C ASP A 118 -14.69 17.76 12.21
N LYS A 119 -13.37 17.88 12.03
CA LYS A 119 -12.54 18.72 12.90
C LYS A 119 -12.77 20.21 12.70
N LEU A 120 -13.01 20.65 11.47
CA LEU A 120 -13.38 22.03 11.18
C LEU A 120 -14.73 22.38 11.81
N GLU A 121 -15.72 21.50 11.73
CA GLU A 121 -17.02 21.70 12.37
C GLU A 121 -16.89 21.75 13.90
N GLU A 122 -16.10 20.87 14.51
CA GLU A 122 -15.82 20.89 15.95
C GLU A 122 -15.18 22.22 16.38
N LEU A 123 -14.16 22.68 15.65
CA LEU A 123 -13.50 23.95 15.93
C LEU A 123 -14.45 25.15 15.75
N GLN A 124 -15.29 25.15 14.72
CA GLN A 124 -16.30 26.18 14.51
C GLN A 124 -17.35 26.21 15.63
N ASN A 125 -17.78 25.05 16.12
CA ASN A 125 -18.68 24.96 17.27
C ASN A 125 -18.02 25.48 18.55
N ASN A 126 -16.73 25.18 18.76
CA ASN A 126 -15.98 25.71 19.90
C ASN A 126 -15.85 27.23 19.85
N ILE A 127 -15.58 27.81 18.67
CA ILE A 127 -15.55 29.27 18.48
C ILE A 127 -16.92 29.89 18.82
N ARG A 128 -18.02 29.35 18.27
CA ARG A 128 -19.38 29.82 18.58
C ARG A 128 -19.72 29.77 20.07
N ASN A 129 -19.27 28.73 20.77
CA ASN A 129 -19.47 28.60 22.23
C ASN A 129 -18.69 29.66 23.02
N ILE A 130 -17.46 29.96 22.59
CA ILE A 130 -16.63 31.01 23.21
C ILE A 130 -17.27 32.38 22.97
N GLU A 131 -17.67 32.69 21.74
CA GLU A 131 -18.37 33.93 21.38
C GLU A 131 -19.63 34.13 22.23
N SER A 132 -20.48 33.10 22.32
CA SER A 132 -21.68 33.15 23.17
C SER A 132 -21.35 33.34 24.65
N THR A 133 -20.27 32.74 25.15
CA THR A 133 -19.84 32.91 26.55
C THR A 133 -19.39 34.34 26.82
N GLU A 134 -18.66 34.94 25.88
CA GLU A 134 -18.22 36.34 25.99
C GLU A 134 -19.40 37.31 25.89
N ASP A 135 -20.35 37.11 24.97
CA ASP A 135 -21.57 37.92 24.86
C ASP A 135 -22.35 37.92 26.18
N ASN A 136 -22.52 36.75 26.81
CA ASN A 136 -23.17 36.62 28.11
C ASN A 136 -22.39 37.34 29.24
N ARG A 137 -21.06 37.39 29.17
CA ARG A 137 -20.23 38.13 30.14
C ARG A 137 -20.38 39.64 29.95
N ILE A 138 -20.42 40.10 28.71
CA ILE A 138 -20.68 41.51 28.36
C ILE A 138 -22.05 41.93 28.88
N GLU A 139 -23.11 41.17 28.60
CA GLU A 139 -24.47 41.46 29.06
C GLU A 139 -24.54 41.53 30.61
N LYS A 140 -23.87 40.61 31.32
CA LYS A 140 -23.79 40.67 32.79
C LYS A 140 -23.06 41.92 33.29
N LEU A 141 -21.98 42.33 32.63
CA LEU A 141 -21.23 43.53 32.99
C LEU A 141 -22.10 44.78 32.79
N GLU A 142 -22.84 44.86 31.68
CA GLU A 142 -23.78 45.94 31.39
C GLU A 142 -24.94 46.01 32.41
N LEU A 143 -25.51 44.86 32.80
CA LEU A 143 -26.56 44.80 33.83
C LEU A 143 -26.05 45.13 35.24
N SER A 144 -24.81 44.77 35.56
CA SER A 144 -24.20 45.03 36.87
C SER A 144 -23.74 46.48 37.07
N HIS A 145 -23.61 47.25 35.98
CA HIS A 145 -23.37 48.69 35.99
C HIS A 145 -24.61 49.44 35.52
N PRO A 146 -25.75 49.39 36.25
CA PRO A 146 -26.84 50.29 35.93
C PRO A 146 -26.27 51.70 36.05
N ALA A 147 -26.35 52.46 34.96
CA ALA A 147 -25.87 53.84 34.88
C ALA A 147 -26.37 54.61 36.10
N ALA A 148 -25.53 54.66 37.14
CA ALA A 148 -25.89 55.32 38.38
C ALA A 148 -26.06 56.79 38.01
N PRO A 149 -27.20 57.41 38.31
CA PRO A 149 -27.37 58.83 38.06
C PRO A 149 -26.21 59.53 38.77
N LEU A 150 -25.45 60.32 37.99
CA LEU A 150 -24.36 61.16 38.46
C LEU A 150 -24.87 62.12 39.54
N ILE A 151 -24.97 61.64 40.78
CA ILE A 151 -25.21 62.50 41.93
C ILE A 151 -23.84 63.06 42.28
N ALA A 152 -23.63 64.29 41.84
CA ALA A 152 -22.51 65.12 42.20
C ALA A 152 -22.39 65.20 43.73
N SER A 153 -21.50 64.40 44.31
CA SER A 153 -21.12 64.49 45.70
C SER A 153 -19.63 64.22 45.75
N GLY A 154 -18.88 65.27 46.05
CA GLY A 154 -17.44 65.35 45.82
C GLY A 154 -16.65 64.36 46.66
N ASP A 155 -16.17 63.31 46.01
CA ASP A 155 -14.82 62.81 46.25
C ASP A 155 -14.26 62.27 44.91
N GLY A 156 -13.52 63.11 44.20
CA GLY A 156 -13.14 62.91 42.79
C GLY A 156 -12.04 61.85 42.55
N GLY A 157 -11.61 61.14 43.58
CA GLY A 157 -10.56 60.12 43.49
C GLY A 157 -11.03 58.81 42.84
N THR A 158 -12.19 58.30 43.24
CA THR A 158 -12.65 56.96 42.85
C THR A 158 -13.11 56.90 41.38
N VAL A 159 -13.72 57.98 40.88
CA VAL A 159 -14.18 58.08 39.48
C VAL A 159 -13.00 58.05 38.49
N ARG A 160 -11.85 58.62 38.85
CA ARG A 160 -10.66 58.60 37.99
C ARG A 160 -10.04 57.21 37.87
N ILE A 161 -10.08 56.41 38.93
CA ILE A 161 -9.50 55.05 38.92
C ILE A 161 -10.30 54.14 37.98
N VAL A 162 -11.64 54.16 38.10
CA VAL A 162 -12.51 53.35 37.23
C VAL A 162 -12.38 53.76 35.76
N GLN A 163 -12.22 55.06 35.48
CA GLN A 163 -12.06 55.53 34.10
C GLN A 163 -10.75 55.07 33.47
N VAL A 164 -9.63 55.10 34.20
CA VAL A 164 -8.33 54.60 33.71
C VAL A 164 -8.39 53.09 33.45
N GLU A 165 -9.08 52.32 34.30
CA GLU A 165 -9.21 50.87 34.14
C GLU A 165 -10.09 50.51 32.93
N VAL A 166 -11.16 51.26 32.69
CA VAL A 166 -11.99 51.12 31.47
C VAL A 166 -11.20 51.47 30.21
N GLU A 167 -10.42 52.55 30.21
CA GLU A 167 -9.57 52.92 29.08
C GLU A 167 -8.49 51.86 28.79
N ALA A 168 -7.89 51.26 29.82
CA ALA A 168 -6.94 50.17 29.68
C ALA A 168 -7.58 48.91 29.08
N MET A 169 -8.75 48.50 29.58
CA MET A 169 -9.49 47.36 29.02
C MET A 169 -9.93 47.61 27.58
N GLN A 170 -10.32 48.84 27.24
CA GLN A 170 -10.68 49.20 25.86
C GLN A 170 -9.48 49.06 24.91
N MET A 171 -8.29 49.47 25.36
CA MET A 171 -7.06 49.35 24.59
C MET A 171 -6.63 47.88 24.41
N GLU A 172 -6.71 47.06 25.47
CA GLU A 172 -6.43 45.62 25.39
C GLU A 172 -7.40 44.91 24.44
N LYS A 173 -8.69 45.25 24.50
CA LYS A 173 -9.70 44.73 23.57
C LYS A 173 -9.36 45.04 22.11
N GLU A 174 -8.89 46.26 21.84
CA GLU A 174 -8.50 46.65 20.48
C GLU A 174 -7.25 45.89 20.01
N GLN A 175 -6.24 45.73 20.87
CA GLN A 175 -5.05 44.92 20.55
C GLN A 175 -5.40 43.46 20.26
N LEU A 176 -6.36 42.89 20.99
CA LEU A 176 -6.84 41.53 20.73
C LEU A 176 -7.59 41.43 19.40
N ARG A 177 -8.40 42.44 19.02
CA ARG A 177 -9.02 42.47 17.69
C ARG A 177 -7.99 42.51 16.58
N ASP A 178 -7.02 43.42 16.67
CA ASP A 178 -5.94 43.54 15.68
C ASP A 178 -5.20 42.21 15.52
N ARG A 179 -4.92 41.53 16.64
CA ARG A 179 -4.25 40.22 16.63
C ARG A 179 -5.11 39.13 16.00
N ILE A 180 -6.42 39.11 16.26
CA ILE A 180 -7.36 38.18 15.63
C ILE A 180 -7.40 38.39 14.11
N GLU A 181 -7.46 39.64 13.65
CA GLU A 181 -7.44 39.96 12.22
C GLU A 181 -6.13 39.58 11.52
N GLU A 182 -4.99 39.76 12.21
CA GLU A 182 -3.69 39.29 11.72
C GLU A 182 -3.66 37.76 11.56
N LEU A 183 -4.09 37.01 12.58
CA LEU A 183 -4.15 35.54 12.53
C LEU A 183 -5.13 35.04 11.46
N GLN A 184 -6.25 35.74 11.24
CA GLN A 184 -7.18 35.41 10.16
C GLN A 184 -6.53 35.60 8.79
N ARG A 185 -5.78 36.70 8.58
CA ARG A 185 -5.03 36.92 7.33
C ARG A 185 -3.95 35.86 7.11
N GLU A 186 -3.22 35.51 8.16
CA GLU A 186 -2.21 34.45 8.11
C GLU A 186 -2.84 33.09 7.74
N ASN A 187 -3.96 32.73 8.37
CA ASN A 187 -4.68 31.48 8.06
C ASN A 187 -5.15 31.44 6.60
N VAL A 188 -5.70 32.53 6.06
CA VAL A 188 -6.09 32.61 4.64
C VAL A 188 -4.87 32.39 3.74
N SER A 189 -3.73 33.00 4.07
CA SER A 189 -2.48 32.83 3.31
C SER A 189 -1.97 31.38 3.35
N ILE A 190 -2.05 30.71 4.50
CA ILE A 190 -1.65 29.30 4.66
C ILE A 190 -2.57 28.39 3.84
N VAL A 191 -3.89 28.59 3.90
CA VAL A 191 -4.86 27.81 3.12
C VAL A 191 -4.60 27.97 1.62
N GLN A 192 -4.34 29.19 1.15
CA GLN A 192 -4.02 29.44 -0.25
C GLN A 192 -2.71 28.75 -0.66
N ARG A 193 -1.67 28.80 0.18
CA ARG A 193 -0.40 28.12 -0.09
C ARG A 193 -0.55 26.59 -0.14
N ASN A 194 -1.38 26.02 0.74
CA ASN A 194 -1.66 24.59 0.74
C ASN A 194 -2.38 24.16 -0.55
N PHE A 195 -3.32 24.97 -1.03
CA PHE A 195 -3.99 24.73 -2.31
C PHE A 195 -3.01 24.73 -3.49
N GLU A 196 -2.04 25.66 -3.52
CA GLU A 196 -0.99 25.68 -4.54
C GLU A 196 -0.11 24.41 -4.49
N LEU A 197 0.32 23.99 -3.29
CA LEU A 197 1.12 22.78 -3.10
C LEU A 197 0.36 21.52 -3.51
N GLN A 198 -0.93 21.45 -3.25
CA GLN A 198 -1.78 20.33 -3.68
C GLN A 198 -1.80 20.23 -5.22
N ARG A 199 -1.98 21.37 -5.90
CA ARG A 199 -1.93 21.43 -7.36
C ARG A 199 -0.56 21.05 -7.95
N GLU A 200 0.52 21.45 -7.29
CA GLU A 200 1.88 21.06 -7.67
C GLU A 200 2.09 19.55 -7.53
N ASN A 201 1.63 18.95 -6.43
CA ASN A 201 1.70 17.52 -6.20
C ASN A 201 0.90 16.72 -7.24
N GLU A 202 -0.31 17.16 -7.59
CA GLU A 202 -1.11 16.55 -8.66
C GLU A 202 -0.38 16.60 -10.00
N SER A 203 0.25 17.72 -10.33
CA SER A 203 1.04 17.86 -11.57
C SER A 203 2.26 16.93 -11.58
N LEU A 204 2.94 16.75 -10.45
CA LEU A 204 4.09 15.84 -10.35
C LEU A 204 3.68 14.37 -10.43
N LEU A 205 2.54 14.01 -9.83
CA LEU A 205 1.97 12.67 -9.96
C LEU A 205 1.65 12.33 -11.42
N GLN A 206 1.03 13.27 -12.15
CA GLN A 206 0.77 13.10 -13.59
C GLN A 206 2.07 12.92 -14.39
N GLN A 207 3.11 13.70 -14.10
CA GLN A 207 4.42 13.55 -14.77
C GLN A 207 5.06 12.18 -14.48
N ASN A 208 5.03 11.72 -13.22
CA ASN A 208 5.55 10.42 -12.85
C ASN A 208 4.80 9.28 -13.55
N GLN A 209 3.47 9.40 -13.71
CA GLN A 209 2.69 8.42 -14.44
C GLN A 209 3.11 8.35 -15.92
N VAL A 210 3.28 9.50 -16.59
CA VAL A 210 3.76 9.55 -17.97
C VAL A 210 5.15 8.90 -18.10
N LEU A 211 6.07 9.20 -17.18
CA LEU A 211 7.41 8.62 -17.20
C LEU A 211 7.39 7.10 -16.96
N GLN A 212 6.51 6.60 -16.10
CA GLN A 212 6.32 5.17 -15.90
C GLN A 212 5.77 4.49 -17.15
N GLU A 213 4.81 5.11 -17.85
CA GLU A 213 4.30 4.61 -19.12
C GLU A 213 5.39 4.60 -20.20
N GLU A 214 6.22 5.64 -20.29
CA GLU A 214 7.37 5.67 -21.19
C GLU A 214 8.39 4.56 -20.87
N LEU A 215 8.70 4.35 -19.60
CA LEU A 215 9.62 3.30 -19.17
C LEU A 215 9.07 1.91 -19.47
N ASN A 216 7.77 1.69 -19.25
CA ASN A 216 7.10 0.45 -19.62
C ASN A 216 7.12 0.22 -21.14
N ASN A 217 6.82 1.24 -21.94
CA ASN A 217 6.91 1.17 -23.39
C ASN A 217 8.33 0.84 -23.87
N LEU A 218 9.36 1.40 -23.22
CA LEU A 218 10.77 1.09 -23.51
C LEU A 218 11.15 -0.33 -23.09
N SER A 219 10.61 -0.83 -21.98
CA SER A 219 10.86 -2.20 -21.50
C SER A 219 10.19 -3.27 -22.37
N GLN A 220 9.02 -2.96 -22.94
CA GLN A 220 8.27 -3.83 -23.84
C GLN A 220 8.76 -3.75 -25.28
N ALA A 221 9.56 -2.73 -25.64
CA ALA A 221 10.24 -2.70 -26.91
C ALA A 221 11.10 -3.98 -27.01
N PRO A 222 10.95 -4.78 -28.09
CA PRO A 222 11.67 -6.03 -28.22
C PRO A 222 13.16 -5.73 -28.05
N ALA A 223 13.76 -6.30 -26.99
CA ALA A 223 15.17 -6.14 -26.72
C ALA A 223 15.93 -6.46 -28.00
N ILE A 224 16.55 -5.43 -28.59
CA ILE A 224 17.33 -5.60 -29.81
C ILE A 224 18.44 -6.57 -29.43
N SER A 225 18.32 -7.81 -29.90
CA SER A 225 19.23 -8.86 -29.52
C SER A 225 20.65 -8.44 -29.92
N LEU A 226 21.67 -8.84 -29.16
CA LEU A 226 23.07 -8.57 -29.54
C LEU A 226 23.38 -8.95 -31.02
N PRO A 227 22.84 -10.07 -31.55
CA PRO A 227 22.90 -10.39 -32.97
C PRO A 227 22.33 -9.29 -33.90
N ASP A 228 21.24 -8.63 -33.49
CA ASP A 228 20.60 -7.58 -34.28
C ASP A 228 21.40 -6.28 -34.33
N LEU A 229 22.12 -5.93 -33.25
CA LEU A 229 23.02 -4.76 -33.26
C LEU A 229 24.18 -4.92 -34.26
N GLN A 230 24.74 -6.14 -34.36
CA GLN A 230 25.76 -6.46 -35.36
C GLN A 230 25.18 -6.42 -36.79
N LEU A 231 23.94 -6.89 -36.99
CA LEU A 231 23.26 -6.79 -38.29
C LEU A 231 22.97 -5.34 -38.69
N VAL A 232 22.61 -4.47 -37.75
CA VAL A 232 22.42 -3.03 -38.00
C VAL A 232 23.74 -2.37 -38.39
N ARG A 233 24.82 -2.65 -37.66
CA ARG A 233 26.17 -2.20 -38.01
C ARG A 233 26.55 -2.61 -39.43
N ASP A 234 26.41 -3.88 -39.76
CA ASP A 234 26.78 -4.40 -41.08
C ASP A 234 25.92 -3.80 -42.20
N ARG A 235 24.63 -3.54 -41.94
CA ARG A 235 23.74 -2.86 -42.89
C ARG A 235 24.17 -1.41 -43.14
N VAL A 236 24.54 -0.67 -42.09
CA VAL A 236 25.04 0.71 -42.19
C VAL A 236 26.38 0.76 -42.93
N LEU A 237 27.31 -0.14 -42.60
CA LEU A 237 28.57 -0.23 -43.30
C LEU A 237 28.37 -0.65 -44.78
N LYS A 238 27.44 -1.56 -45.05
CA LYS A 238 27.10 -1.96 -46.42
C LYS A 238 26.53 -0.78 -47.21
N SER A 239 25.64 0.02 -46.63
CA SER A 239 25.03 1.17 -47.31
C SER A 239 26.06 2.25 -47.69
N LEU A 240 27.09 2.45 -46.86
CA LEU A 240 28.24 3.32 -47.20
C LEU A 240 29.06 2.79 -48.38
N THR A 241 29.13 1.46 -48.54
CA THR A 241 29.88 0.82 -49.63
C THR A 241 29.06 0.55 -50.89
N SER A 242 27.73 0.63 -50.83
CA SER A 242 26.84 0.34 -51.96
C SER A 242 25.99 1.54 -52.42
N GLY A 243 25.96 2.64 -51.67
CA GLY A 243 25.18 3.84 -51.97
C GLY A 243 25.77 4.71 -53.10
N LYS A 244 25.00 5.74 -53.49
CA LYS A 244 25.40 6.73 -54.52
C LYS A 244 26.73 7.42 -54.21
N SER A 245 27.03 7.62 -52.93
CA SER A 245 28.31 8.15 -52.43
C SER A 245 29.19 6.99 -51.98
N LYS A 246 29.61 6.15 -52.93
CA LYS A 246 30.31 4.89 -52.65
C LYS A 246 31.65 5.18 -51.97
N VAL A 247 31.76 4.85 -50.70
CA VAL A 247 32.99 4.99 -49.94
C VAL A 247 33.74 3.65 -50.01
N ALA A 248 34.98 3.67 -50.50
CA ALA A 248 35.82 2.48 -50.50
C ALA A 248 36.05 1.99 -49.05
N THR A 249 36.03 0.68 -48.83
CA THR A 249 36.27 0.07 -47.50
C THR A 249 37.65 0.41 -46.94
N THR A 250 38.60 0.77 -47.81
CA THR A 250 39.95 1.21 -47.43
C THR A 250 40.01 2.68 -47.03
N SER A 251 38.96 3.47 -47.26
CA SER A 251 38.97 4.90 -47.02
C SER A 251 39.05 5.22 -45.51
N PRO A 252 39.65 6.35 -45.13
CA PRO A 252 39.66 6.81 -43.75
C PRO A 252 38.25 7.01 -43.18
N GLN A 253 37.31 7.50 -43.99
CA GLN A 253 35.93 7.78 -43.57
C GLN A 253 35.17 6.51 -43.18
N TYR A 254 35.33 5.43 -43.96
CA TYR A 254 34.73 4.13 -43.65
C TYR A 254 35.29 3.54 -42.36
N LYS A 255 36.63 3.61 -42.18
CA LYS A 255 37.30 3.12 -40.97
C LYS A 255 36.87 3.90 -39.71
N THR A 256 36.70 5.21 -39.82
CA THR A 256 36.20 6.04 -38.71
C THR A 256 34.76 5.68 -38.36
N ALA A 257 33.89 5.52 -39.36
CA ALA A 257 32.50 5.12 -39.14
C ALA A 257 32.40 3.72 -38.51
N ALA A 258 33.19 2.74 -38.98
CA ALA A 258 33.23 1.40 -38.41
C ALA A 258 33.67 1.41 -36.94
N ARG A 259 34.74 2.13 -36.60
CA ARG A 259 35.20 2.28 -35.22
C ARG A 259 34.19 2.97 -34.31
N ALA A 260 33.48 3.98 -34.83
CA ALA A 260 32.44 4.67 -34.07
C ALA A 260 31.26 3.72 -33.75
N LEU A 261 30.83 2.92 -34.72
CA LEU A 261 29.78 1.91 -34.52
C LEU A 261 30.23 0.79 -33.57
N ASP A 262 31.48 0.32 -33.67
CA ASP A 262 32.04 -0.67 -32.74
C ASP A 262 32.04 -0.16 -31.29
N ARG A 263 32.48 1.08 -31.09
CA ARG A 263 32.51 1.72 -29.78
C ARG A 263 31.11 1.92 -29.20
N PHE A 264 30.15 2.29 -30.04
CA PHE A 264 28.75 2.43 -29.64
C PHE A 264 28.15 1.10 -29.19
N ILE A 265 28.42 0.00 -29.91
CA ILE A 265 27.98 -1.35 -29.51
C ILE A 265 28.63 -1.77 -28.19
N GLU A 266 29.93 -1.49 -28.00
CA GLU A 266 30.65 -1.79 -26.76
C GLU A 266 30.12 -0.98 -25.56
N GLU A 267 29.78 0.29 -25.76
CA GLU A 267 29.15 1.12 -24.71
C GLU A 267 27.77 0.58 -24.36
N LEU A 268 26.92 0.25 -25.34
CA LEU A 268 25.62 -0.36 -25.07
C LEU A 268 25.76 -1.66 -24.28
N GLN A 269 26.77 -2.49 -24.57
CA GLN A 269 27.07 -3.71 -23.82
C GLN A 269 27.47 -3.46 -22.36
N LYS A 270 28.13 -2.33 -22.06
CA LYS A 270 28.48 -1.95 -20.68
C LYS A 270 27.25 -1.53 -19.87
N TYR A 271 26.25 -0.98 -20.52
CA TYR A 271 25.00 -0.53 -19.88
C TYR A 271 23.91 -1.59 -19.85
N THR A 272 23.99 -2.65 -20.65
CA THR A 272 23.19 -3.84 -20.41
C THR A 272 23.63 -4.40 -19.07
N PRO A 273 22.79 -4.37 -18.01
CA PRO A 273 23.15 -5.00 -16.76
C PRO A 273 23.34 -6.47 -17.07
N THR A 274 24.60 -6.89 -17.17
CA THR A 274 24.93 -8.30 -17.13
C THR A 274 24.47 -8.69 -15.74
N SER A 275 23.31 -9.34 -15.66
CA SER A 275 22.86 -10.06 -14.47
C SER A 275 23.97 -11.04 -14.15
N THR A 276 24.95 -10.53 -13.43
CA THR A 276 26.02 -11.29 -12.83
C THR A 276 25.27 -11.99 -11.72
N PRO A 277 25.02 -13.32 -11.82
CA PRO A 277 24.47 -14.04 -10.69
C PRO A 277 25.41 -13.72 -9.54
N ALA A 278 24.86 -13.19 -8.44
CA ALA A 278 25.62 -12.78 -7.28
C ALA A 278 26.62 -13.90 -6.93
N SER A 279 27.87 -13.67 -7.32
CA SER A 279 28.95 -14.62 -7.20
C SER A 279 29.51 -14.45 -5.81
N SER A 280 29.70 -15.60 -5.15
CA SER A 280 29.85 -15.81 -3.71
C SER A 280 28.55 -15.60 -2.94
N THR A 281 27.95 -16.73 -2.55
CA THR A 281 27.22 -16.84 -1.29
C THR A 281 27.96 -15.99 -0.25
N PRO A 282 27.34 -14.92 0.28
CA PRO A 282 27.87 -14.23 1.45
C PRO A 282 28.15 -15.30 2.50
N ASP A 283 29.20 -15.13 3.29
CA ASP A 283 29.71 -16.12 4.26
C ASP A 283 28.74 -16.34 5.45
N GLY A 284 27.42 -16.28 5.22
CA GLY A 284 26.31 -16.26 6.17
C GLY A 284 26.29 -15.00 7.03
N THR A 285 27.46 -14.41 7.30
CA THR A 285 27.70 -13.74 8.56
C THR A 285 27.48 -12.23 8.42
N ALA A 286 26.35 -11.73 8.91
CA ALA A 286 26.05 -10.30 8.94
C ALA A 286 26.83 -9.57 10.05
N ALA A 287 27.19 -10.28 11.12
CA ALA A 287 27.83 -9.71 12.31
C ALA A 287 29.07 -8.82 12.03
N PRO A 288 30.10 -9.25 11.25
CA PRO A 288 31.29 -8.42 11.03
C PRO A 288 30.97 -7.13 10.27
N LEU A 289 30.00 -7.17 9.34
CA LEU A 289 29.60 -6.00 8.57
C LEU A 289 28.84 -5.00 9.44
N VAL A 290 27.96 -5.50 10.31
CA VAL A 290 27.21 -4.67 11.27
C VAL A 290 28.15 -4.03 12.28
N ASP A 291 29.15 -4.76 12.78
CA ASP A 291 30.15 -4.25 13.72
C ASP A 291 31.04 -3.19 13.07
N GLU A 292 31.45 -3.40 11.82
CA GLU A 292 32.19 -2.40 11.05
C GLU A 292 31.37 -1.11 10.85
N ALA A 293 30.12 -1.22 10.41
CA ALA A 293 29.22 -0.08 10.22
C ALA A 293 28.97 0.68 11.54
N THR A 294 28.77 -0.05 12.64
CA THR A 294 28.55 0.54 13.98
C THR A 294 29.80 1.26 14.46
N LYS A 295 30.99 0.69 14.22
CA LYS A 295 32.26 1.34 14.53
C LYS A 295 32.48 2.61 13.71
N LYS A 296 32.17 2.61 12.41
CA LYS A 296 32.26 3.81 11.57
C LYS A 296 31.33 4.92 12.06
N LEU A 297 30.14 4.57 12.55
CA LEU A 297 29.24 5.55 13.17
C LEU A 297 29.83 6.11 14.48
N SER A 298 30.37 5.27 15.36
CA SER A 298 30.97 5.73 16.63
C SER A 298 32.22 6.60 16.42
N ASP A 299 32.99 6.31 15.39
CA ASP A 299 34.20 7.04 15.04
C ASP A 299 33.89 8.33 14.25
N PHE A 300 32.62 8.73 14.12
CA PHE A 300 32.13 9.88 13.33
C PHE A 300 32.54 9.85 11.85
N HIS A 301 32.82 8.66 11.31
CA HIS A 301 33.12 8.50 9.88
C HIS A 301 31.84 8.48 9.04
N TYR A 302 30.68 8.21 9.66
CA TYR A 302 29.37 8.23 9.02
C TYR A 302 28.42 9.26 9.59
N THR A 303 27.66 9.88 8.68
CA THR A 303 26.39 10.49 9.02
C THR A 303 25.33 9.42 9.30
N LYS A 304 24.27 9.80 10.02
CA LYS A 304 23.13 8.92 10.33
C LYS A 304 22.51 8.29 9.07
N VAL A 305 22.44 9.06 7.99
CA VAL A 305 21.88 8.64 6.69
C VAL A 305 22.75 7.57 6.03
N GLU A 306 24.07 7.74 6.04
CA GLU A 306 25.03 6.76 5.48
C GLU A 306 25.00 5.44 6.26
N TYR A 307 24.93 5.52 7.59
CA TYR A 307 24.79 4.34 8.44
C TYR A 307 23.51 3.55 8.13
N TYR A 308 22.38 4.23 7.92
CA TYR A 308 21.12 3.59 7.55
C TYR A 308 21.13 2.98 6.15
N ALA A 309 21.81 3.62 5.20
CA ALA A 309 22.01 3.05 3.87
C ALA A 309 22.83 1.75 3.95
N GLU A 310 23.89 1.72 4.75
CA GLU A 310 24.73 0.52 4.92
C GLU A 310 23.97 -0.60 5.66
N LEU A 311 23.23 -0.28 6.72
CA LEU A 311 22.36 -1.26 7.38
C LEU A 311 21.32 -1.85 6.43
N ARG A 312 20.75 -1.04 5.53
CA ARG A 312 19.80 -1.55 4.52
C ARG A 312 20.49 -2.53 3.57
N GLN A 313 21.68 -2.21 3.08
CA GLN A 313 22.45 -3.12 2.22
C GLN A 313 22.83 -4.41 2.93
N ILE A 314 23.24 -4.35 4.19
CA ILE A 314 23.55 -5.53 5.00
C ILE A 314 22.28 -6.39 5.16
N THR A 315 21.15 -5.77 5.49
CA THR A 315 19.85 -6.45 5.63
C THR A 315 19.42 -7.14 4.32
N GLU A 316 19.60 -6.46 3.17
CA GLU A 316 19.30 -7.01 1.84
C GLU A 316 20.22 -8.19 1.48
N ARG A 317 21.49 -8.14 1.89
CA ARG A 317 22.41 -9.28 1.72
C ARG A 317 22.00 -10.51 2.53
N CYS A 318 21.29 -10.31 3.64
CA CYS A 318 20.69 -11.39 4.43
C CYS A 318 19.34 -11.86 3.86
N GLY A 319 18.85 -11.29 2.76
CA GLY A 319 17.57 -11.66 2.15
C GLY A 319 16.34 -10.92 2.71
N TYR A 320 16.54 -9.95 3.60
CA TYR A 320 15.47 -9.16 4.23
C TYR A 320 15.40 -7.75 3.64
N ARG A 321 14.32 -7.02 3.90
CA ARG A 321 14.19 -5.60 3.52
C ARG A 321 14.03 -4.72 4.76
N LEU A 322 14.90 -3.73 4.92
CA LEU A 322 14.82 -2.73 5.99
C LEU A 322 14.11 -1.46 5.51
N PHE A 323 12.96 -1.18 6.10
CA PHE A 323 12.23 0.07 5.96
C PHE A 323 12.44 0.94 7.20
N ILE A 324 12.54 2.25 6.98
CA ILE A 324 12.66 3.24 8.04
C ILE A 324 11.50 4.22 7.82
N ASP A 325 10.52 4.16 8.70
CA ASP A 325 9.36 5.05 8.66
C ASP A 325 9.57 6.20 9.64
N THR A 326 9.68 7.40 9.08
CA THR A 326 9.84 8.65 9.84
C THR A 326 8.50 9.38 10.05
N THR A 327 7.40 8.85 9.52
CA THR A 327 6.11 9.55 9.42
C THR A 327 5.13 9.16 10.53
N THR A 328 5.14 7.90 10.97
CA THR A 328 4.09 7.33 11.83
C THR A 328 4.14 7.79 13.29
N LEU A 329 5.30 8.18 13.81
CA LEU A 329 5.44 8.39 15.26
C LEU A 329 5.36 9.85 15.71
N GLY A 330 5.48 10.81 14.80
CA GLY A 330 5.62 12.23 15.14
C GLY A 330 6.85 12.51 16.04
N ARG A 331 7.32 13.76 16.06
CA ARG A 331 8.46 14.20 16.90
C ARG A 331 9.77 13.41 16.71
N GLY A 332 10.22 13.23 15.47
CA GLY A 332 11.59 12.78 15.19
C GLY A 332 11.94 11.38 15.69
N ARG A 333 10.94 10.55 15.99
CA ARG A 333 11.13 9.12 16.25
C ARG A 333 11.06 8.36 14.94
N GLU A 334 11.93 7.37 14.81
CA GLU A 334 12.04 6.51 13.64
C GLU A 334 11.51 5.13 13.99
N LEU A 335 10.72 4.54 13.09
CA LEU A 335 10.26 3.16 13.19
C LEU A 335 11.03 2.32 12.17
N PHE A 336 11.77 1.33 12.64
CA PHE A 336 12.51 0.40 11.81
C PHE A 336 11.67 -0.86 11.62
N ILE A 337 11.49 -1.28 10.37
CA ILE A 337 10.70 -2.46 10.00
C ILE A 337 11.57 -3.36 9.13
N VAL A 338 11.82 -4.59 9.59
CA VAL A 338 12.54 -5.61 8.83
C VAL A 338 11.53 -6.63 8.31
N ASN A 339 11.36 -6.65 6.99
CA ASN A 339 10.46 -7.58 6.31
C ASN A 339 11.25 -8.79 5.80
N PRO A 340 10.77 -10.01 6.06
CA PRO A 340 11.32 -11.22 5.46
C PRO A 340 11.02 -11.27 3.96
N PRO A 341 11.73 -12.12 3.19
CA PRO A 341 11.41 -12.34 1.78
C PRO A 341 9.98 -12.88 1.65
N SER A 342 9.29 -12.55 0.55
CA SER A 342 7.84 -12.76 0.36
C SER A 342 7.34 -14.21 0.53
N ASN A 343 8.24 -15.18 0.64
CA ASN A 343 7.94 -16.61 0.77
C ASN A 343 8.34 -17.18 2.15
N SER A 344 8.80 -16.36 3.08
CA SER A 344 9.21 -16.78 4.43
C SER A 344 8.05 -16.66 5.42
N ASN A 345 7.95 -17.62 6.34
CA ASN A 345 7.02 -17.60 7.47
C ASN A 345 7.58 -16.84 8.68
N GLU A 346 8.75 -16.22 8.55
CA GLU A 346 9.38 -15.46 9.62
C GLU A 346 8.56 -14.23 10.00
N ARG A 347 8.74 -13.81 11.25
CA ARG A 347 8.00 -12.69 11.80
C ARG A 347 8.64 -11.37 11.37
N ILE A 348 7.80 -10.43 10.92
CA ILE A 348 8.21 -9.03 10.73
C ILE A 348 8.67 -8.45 12.06
N ILE A 349 9.85 -7.83 12.07
CA ILE A 349 10.38 -7.11 13.22
C ILE A 349 10.05 -5.64 13.04
N SER A 350 9.46 -5.04 14.07
CA SER A 350 9.14 -3.61 14.10
C SER A 350 9.59 -3.04 15.44
N THR A 351 10.51 -2.07 15.39
CA THR A 351 11.12 -1.48 16.59
C THR A 351 11.41 0.01 16.39
N GLN A 352 11.41 0.76 17.50
CA GLN A 352 11.82 2.17 17.53
C GLN A 352 13.30 2.33 17.86
N ASP A 353 14.00 1.24 18.20
CA ASP A 353 15.41 1.24 18.56
C ASP A 353 16.23 0.56 17.47
N VAL A 354 17.11 1.33 16.81
CA VAL A 354 18.04 0.79 15.82
C VAL A 354 18.97 -0.26 16.43
N GLY A 355 19.26 -0.18 17.74
CA GLY A 355 20.05 -1.17 18.46
C GLY A 355 19.43 -2.57 18.41
N GLU A 356 18.10 -2.67 18.44
CA GLU A 356 17.41 -3.96 18.32
C GLU A 356 17.55 -4.57 16.92
N VAL A 357 17.54 -3.73 15.86
CA VAL A 357 17.80 -4.18 14.48
C VAL A 357 19.23 -4.67 14.33
N VAL A 358 20.19 -3.94 14.89
CA VAL A 358 21.61 -4.29 14.91
C VAL A 358 21.85 -5.62 15.61
N ASP A 359 21.28 -5.81 16.80
CA ASP A 359 21.42 -7.04 17.56
C ASP A 359 20.70 -8.22 16.90
N TRP A 360 19.59 -7.96 16.21
CA TRP A 360 18.93 -8.97 15.41
C TRP A 360 19.77 -9.40 14.20
N LEU A 361 20.34 -8.45 13.44
CA LEU A 361 21.24 -8.76 12.32
C LEU A 361 22.45 -9.56 12.79
N ARG A 362 23.05 -9.23 13.93
CA ARG A 362 24.16 -10.01 14.54
C ARG A 362 23.80 -11.45 14.90
N LYS A 363 22.50 -11.75 15.10
CA LYS A 363 22.00 -13.08 15.51
C LYS A 363 21.58 -13.96 14.35
N GLN A 364 21.38 -13.40 13.15
CA GLN A 364 20.96 -14.16 11.96
C GLN A 364 21.93 -15.32 11.63
N ASP A 365 23.15 -15.27 12.15
CA ASP A 365 24.19 -16.28 11.93
C ASP A 365 24.13 -17.47 12.90
N ARG A 366 23.37 -17.38 14.01
CA ARG A 366 23.44 -18.38 15.09
C ARG A 366 22.33 -19.43 15.06
N GLU A 367 21.19 -19.14 14.45
CA GLU A 367 20.01 -20.00 14.56
C GLU A 367 19.97 -21.08 13.47
N GLU A 368 20.50 -20.82 12.26
CA GLU A 368 20.53 -21.84 11.20
C GLU A 368 21.48 -23.03 11.48
N TYR A 369 22.41 -22.91 12.43
CA TYR A 369 23.37 -23.97 12.75
C TYR A 369 22.92 -24.93 13.87
N ASN A 370 21.90 -24.57 14.67
CA ASN A 370 21.49 -25.35 15.84
C ASN A 370 20.21 -26.16 15.64
N ASP A 371 19.37 -25.85 14.65
CA ASP A 371 18.16 -26.64 14.35
C ASP A 371 18.42 -27.91 13.51
N GLY A 372 19.70 -28.25 13.30
CA GLY A 372 20.16 -29.41 12.53
C GLY A 372 20.90 -30.51 13.31
N GLN A 373 20.91 -30.50 14.65
CA GLN A 373 21.53 -31.56 15.48
C GLN A 373 20.55 -32.37 16.31
#